data_AF-A0A0F9FDQ5-F1
#
_entry.id   AF-A0A0F9FDQ5-F1
#
_cell.length_a   1.000
_cell.length_b   1.000
_cell.length_c   1.000
_cell.angle_alpha   90.00
_cell.angle_beta   90.00
_cell.angle_gamma   90.00
#
_symmetry.space_group_name_H-M   'P 1'
#
loop_
_entity.id
_entity.type
_entity.pdbx_description
1 polymer ?
#
loop_
_entity_poly.entity_id
_entity_poly.type
_entity_poly.pdbx_seq_one_letter_code
_entity_poly.pdbx_strand_id
1 'polypeptide(L)'
;MISVIEICRRAHTGTKMDQEGFDLDVVYGNARKLCEKYGIEYAPENPVPSDDDLADRVYQAAVDFVVQTGVYCTDTSRIIKLTRREVSDAVANAPGRCIMGEGKDRYVWT
;
A
#
# COMPACT_ATOMS: atom_id res chain seq x y z
N MET A 1 15.20 4.18 1.02
CA MET A 1 14.54 2.85 1.11
C MET A 1 14.56 2.37 2.55
N ILE A 2 13.40 2.06 3.13
CA ILE A 2 13.29 1.49 4.48
C ILE A 2 13.84 0.06 4.50
N SER A 3 14.59 -0.32 5.53
CA SER A 3 15.13 -1.67 5.64
C SER A 3 14.17 -2.60 6.37
N VAL A 4 14.30 -3.91 6.11
CA VAL A 4 13.52 -4.95 6.82
C VAL A 4 13.75 -4.88 8.32
N ILE A 5 14.98 -4.60 8.78
CA ILE A 5 15.31 -4.49 10.20
C ILE A 5 14.52 -3.35 10.88
N GLU A 6 14.37 -2.21 10.20
CA GLU A 6 13.58 -1.09 10.72
C GLU A 6 12.08 -1.44 10.77
N ILE A 7 11.56 -2.17 9.78
CA ILE A 7 10.20 -2.70 9.81
C ILE A 7 10.01 -3.65 11.01
N CYS A 8 10.93 -4.58 11.23
CA CYS A 8 10.88 -5.49 12.38
C CYS A 8 10.91 -4.73 13.71
N ARG A 9 11.74 -3.69 13.82
CA ARG A 9 11.79 -2.83 15.02
C ARG A 9 10.43 -2.16 15.25
N ARG A 10 9.84 -1.55 14.21
CA ARG A 10 8.51 -0.91 14.29
C ARG A 10 7.41 -1.90 14.59
N ALA A 11 7.50 -3.14 14.11
CA ALA A 11 6.55 -4.20 14.46
C ALA A 11 6.56 -4.48 15.96
N HIS A 12 7.72 -4.43 16.63
CA HIS A 12 7.80 -4.68 18.08
C HIS A 12 7.45 -3.45 18.94
N THR A 13 7.69 -2.23 18.44
CA THR A 13 7.48 -0.98 19.20
C THR A 13 6.23 -0.20 18.81
N GLY A 14 5.53 -0.57 17.74
CA GLY A 14 4.38 0.14 17.17
C GLY A 14 3.15 0.13 18.08
N THR A 15 2.11 0.89 17.74
CA THR A 15 0.89 0.97 18.55
C THR A 15 0.17 -0.37 18.59
N LYS A 16 -0.14 -0.88 19.79
CA LYS A 16 -0.96 -2.10 19.94
C LYS A 16 -2.39 -1.81 19.53
N MET A 17 -2.99 -2.71 18.76
CA MET A 17 -4.39 -2.67 18.35
C MET A 17 -4.86 -4.11 18.16
N ASP A 18 -6.14 -4.36 18.40
CA ASP A 18 -6.76 -5.60 17.97
C ASP A 18 -6.99 -5.61 16.45
N GLN A 19 -7.12 -6.81 15.88
CA GLN A 19 -7.24 -6.95 14.44
C GLN A 19 -8.58 -6.44 13.91
N GLU A 20 -9.68 -6.69 14.63
CA GLU A 20 -11.02 -6.31 14.21
C GLU A 20 -11.18 -4.78 14.13
N GLY A 21 -10.69 -4.06 15.14
CA GLY A 21 -10.62 -2.61 15.14
C GLY A 21 -9.69 -2.07 14.05
N PHE A 22 -8.58 -2.74 13.75
CA PHE A 22 -7.72 -2.33 12.63
C PHE A 22 -8.47 -2.45 11.29
N ASP A 23 -9.15 -3.57 11.06
CA ASP A 23 -9.85 -3.85 9.81
C ASP A 23 -11.06 -2.92 9.61
N LEU A 24 -11.89 -2.72 10.64
CA LEU A 24 -13.12 -1.93 10.54
C LEU A 24 -12.87 -0.43 10.70
N ASP A 25 -12.17 -0.01 11.76
CA ASP A 25 -12.06 1.41 12.09
C ASP A 25 -10.95 2.10 11.30
N VAL A 26 -9.82 1.40 11.06
CA VAL A 26 -8.66 1.98 10.40
C VAL A 26 -8.71 1.73 8.89
N VAL A 27 -8.75 0.47 8.45
CA VAL A 27 -8.69 0.11 7.03
C VAL A 27 -9.96 0.58 6.32
N TYR A 28 -11.14 0.09 6.72
CA TYR A 28 -12.39 0.48 6.07
C TYR A 28 -12.70 1.97 6.27
N GLY A 29 -12.51 2.49 7.50
CA GLY A 29 -12.74 3.90 7.82
C GLY A 29 -11.88 4.87 6.99
N ASN A 30 -10.58 4.61 6.83
CA ASN A 30 -9.71 5.47 6.02
C ASN A 30 -9.97 5.30 4.52
N ALA A 31 -10.22 4.07 4.05
CA ALA A 31 -10.51 3.82 2.63
C ALA A 31 -11.74 4.61 2.19
N ARG A 32 -12.83 4.53 2.96
CA ARG A 32 -14.06 5.29 2.68
C ARG A 32 -13.81 6.80 2.65
N LYS A 33 -13.15 7.35 3.66
CA LYS A 33 -12.84 8.80 3.74
C LYS A 33 -12.00 9.27 2.55
N LEU A 34 -11.04 8.46 2.11
CA LEU A 34 -10.18 8.80 0.98
C LEU A 34 -10.89 8.67 -0.36
N CYS A 35 -11.72 7.64 -0.56
CA CYS A 35 -12.56 7.56 -1.76
C CYS A 35 -13.48 8.78 -1.89
N GLU A 36 -14.12 9.20 -0.80
CA GLU A 36 -14.94 10.41 -0.75
C GLU A 36 -14.09 11.68 -1.04
N LYS A 37 -12.92 11.83 -0.38
CA LYS A 37 -12.01 12.98 -0.57
C LYS A 37 -11.51 13.13 -2.00
N TYR A 38 -11.21 12.01 -2.67
CA TYR A 38 -10.63 11.99 -4.02
C TYR A 38 -11.67 11.78 -5.14
N GLY A 39 -12.96 11.68 -4.80
CA GLY A 39 -14.03 11.45 -5.78
C GLY A 39 -13.82 10.16 -6.58
N ILE A 40 -13.48 9.07 -5.89
CA ILE A 40 -13.25 7.75 -6.49
C ILE A 40 -14.55 6.95 -6.38
N GLU A 41 -15.12 6.62 -7.53
CA GLU A 41 -16.33 5.82 -7.65
C GLU A 41 -16.11 4.67 -8.63
N TYR A 42 -16.63 3.50 -8.29
CA TYR A 42 -16.57 2.33 -9.16
C TYR A 42 -17.73 2.35 -10.16
N ALA A 43 -17.41 2.20 -11.45
CA ALA A 43 -18.38 2.11 -12.54
C ALA A 43 -18.39 0.69 -13.13
N PRO A 44 -19.40 -0.16 -12.82
CA PRO A 44 -19.50 -1.53 -13.32
C PRO A 44 -19.46 -1.68 -14.85
N GLU A 45 -19.96 -0.66 -15.55
CA GLU A 45 -20.08 -0.59 -17.01
C GLU A 45 -18.73 -0.27 -17.66
N ASN A 46 -17.78 0.24 -16.89
CA ASN A 46 -16.42 0.56 -17.32
C ASN A 46 -15.40 0.13 -16.25
N PRO A 47 -15.19 -1.18 -16.06
CA PRO A 47 -14.35 -1.70 -14.97
C PRO A 47 -12.85 -1.42 -15.17
N VAL A 48 -12.43 -1.05 -16.38
CA VAL A 48 -11.05 -0.65 -16.71
C VAL A 48 -11.10 0.72 -17.39
N PRO A 49 -11.24 1.81 -16.62
CA PRO A 49 -11.37 3.14 -17.18
C PRO A 49 -10.05 3.63 -17.79
N SER A 50 -10.14 4.24 -18.97
CA SER A 50 -9.04 4.97 -19.63
C SER A 50 -9.07 6.47 -19.28
N ASP A 51 -9.21 6.78 -17.99
CA ASP A 51 -9.23 8.15 -17.46
C ASP A 51 -7.96 8.38 -16.63
N ASP A 52 -7.01 9.13 -17.21
CA ASP A 52 -5.72 9.43 -16.59
C ASP A 52 -5.86 10.26 -15.31
N ASP A 53 -6.85 11.16 -15.25
CA ASP A 53 -7.09 11.99 -14.07
C ASP A 53 -7.66 11.15 -12.91
N LEU A 54 -8.55 10.20 -13.21
CA LEU A 54 -8.98 9.20 -12.23
C LEU A 54 -7.79 8.34 -11.76
N ALA A 55 -6.92 7.89 -12.66
CA ALA A 55 -5.74 7.11 -12.30
C ALA A 55 -4.80 7.87 -11.34
N ASP A 56 -4.54 9.15 -11.62
CA ASP A 56 -3.73 10.02 -10.76
C ASP A 56 -4.37 10.22 -9.38
N ARG A 57 -5.70 10.44 -9.31
CA ARG A 57 -6.42 10.55 -8.03
C ARG A 57 -6.36 9.25 -7.22
N VAL A 58 -6.52 8.10 -7.87
CA VAL A 58 -6.40 6.78 -7.22
C VAL A 58 -5.00 6.57 -6.67
N TYR A 59 -3.95 6.92 -7.42
CA TYR A 59 -2.57 6.84 -6.95
C TYR A 59 -2.32 7.72 -5.71
N GLN A 60 -2.76 8.99 -5.75
CA GLN A 60 -2.59 9.89 -4.60
C GLN A 60 -3.38 9.40 -3.37
N ALA A 61 -4.60 8.90 -3.57
CA ALA A 61 -5.41 8.31 -2.51
C ALA A 61 -4.75 7.07 -1.91
N ALA A 62 -4.15 6.20 -2.73
CA ALA A 62 -3.45 5.01 -2.26
C ALA A 62 -2.21 5.35 -1.42
N VAL A 63 -1.43 6.35 -1.83
CA VAL A 63 -0.28 6.83 -1.05
C VAL A 63 -0.75 7.40 0.30
N ASP A 64 -1.80 8.24 0.30
CA ASP A 64 -2.40 8.75 1.53
C ASP A 64 -2.93 7.62 2.43
N PHE A 65 -3.55 6.61 1.84
CA PHE A 65 -4.09 5.46 2.55
C PHE A 65 -2.99 4.69 3.28
N VAL A 66 -1.90 4.35 2.60
CA VAL A 66 -0.78 3.61 3.22
C VAL A 66 -0.16 4.41 4.37
N VAL A 67 -0.03 5.74 4.21
CA VAL A 67 0.52 6.62 5.25
C VAL A 67 -0.42 6.73 6.46
N GLN A 68 -1.73 6.89 6.22
CA GLN A 68 -2.72 7.06 7.29
C GLN A 68 -3.03 5.74 8.00
N THR A 69 -3.15 4.64 7.28
CA THR A 69 -3.50 3.32 7.81
C THR A 69 -2.27 2.64 8.43
N GLY A 70 -1.16 2.57 7.70
CA GLY A 70 -0.01 1.75 8.05
C GLY A 70 -0.24 0.27 7.74
N VAL A 71 0.58 -0.59 8.33
CA VAL A 71 0.55 -2.05 8.13
C VAL A 71 0.38 -2.74 9.48
N TYR A 72 -0.57 -3.66 9.60
CA TYR A 72 -0.76 -4.43 10.81
C TYR A 72 0.12 -5.69 10.82
N CYS A 73 0.84 -5.92 11.92
CA CYS A 73 1.60 -7.14 12.16
C CYS A 73 0.79 -8.05 13.09
N THR A 74 0.29 -9.15 12.54
CA THR A 74 -0.56 -10.12 13.25
C THR A 74 0.16 -10.77 14.44
N ASP A 75 1.46 -11.04 14.31
CA ASP A 75 2.24 -11.71 15.36
C ASP A 75 2.44 -10.85 16.61
N THR A 76 2.52 -9.53 16.43
CA THR A 76 2.78 -8.57 17.52
C THR A 76 1.55 -7.77 17.92
N SER A 77 0.47 -7.91 17.15
CA SER A 77 -0.78 -7.12 17.23
C SER A 77 -0.51 -5.62 17.27
N ARG A 78 0.34 -5.15 16.35
CA ARG A 78 0.80 -3.75 16.32
C ARG A 78 0.77 -3.16 14.91
N ILE A 79 0.58 -1.85 14.86
CA ILE A 79 0.56 -1.06 13.63
C ILE A 79 1.95 -0.49 13.35
N ILE A 80 2.44 -0.73 12.14
CA ILE A 80 3.65 -0.16 11.57
C ILE A 80 3.26 1.05 10.74
N LYS A 81 3.65 2.25 11.18
CA LYS A 81 3.44 3.48 10.40
C LYS A 81 4.58 3.71 9.41
N LEU A 82 4.20 4.17 8.21
CA LEU A 82 5.09 4.54 7.13
C LEU A 82 4.90 6.02 6.80
N THR A 83 5.99 6.68 6.44
CA THR A 83 5.94 8.07 5.99
C THR A 83 5.70 8.15 4.49
N ARG A 84 5.14 9.26 4.01
CA ARG A 84 4.93 9.49 2.57
C ARG A 84 6.23 9.33 1.77
N ARG A 85 7.34 9.85 2.30
CA ARG A 85 8.67 9.69 1.68
C ARG A 85 9.08 8.23 1.55
N GLU A 86 8.91 7.43 2.60
CA GLU A 86 9.25 6.00 2.55
C GLU A 86 8.43 5.25 1.48
N VAL A 87 7.15 5.59 1.35
CA VAL A 87 6.27 5.00 0.31
C VAL A 87 6.71 5.43 -1.08
N SER A 88 6.87 6.73 -1.32
CA SER A 88 7.28 7.26 -2.63
C SER A 88 8.67 6.77 -3.05
N ASP A 89 9.64 6.74 -2.13
CA ASP A 89 10.97 6.21 -2.38
C ASP A 89 10.92 4.71 -2.75
N ALA A 90 10.06 3.93 -2.09
CA ALA A 90 9.92 2.50 -2.39
C ALA A 90 9.34 2.27 -3.78
N VAL A 91 8.31 3.04 -4.17
CA VAL A 91 7.71 2.96 -5.51
C VAL A 91 8.70 3.39 -6.59
N ALA A 92 9.43 4.49 -6.39
CA ALA A 92 10.40 4.99 -7.37
C ALA A 92 11.60 4.04 -7.59
N ASN A 93 11.96 3.24 -6.57
CA ASN A 93 13.05 2.27 -6.65
C ASN A 93 12.56 0.84 -6.91
N ALA A 94 11.27 0.63 -7.21
CA ALA A 94 10.75 -0.69 -7.52
C ALA A 94 11.39 -1.22 -8.82
N PRO A 95 11.85 -2.49 -8.86
CA PRO A 95 12.47 -3.04 -10.05
C PRO A 95 11.45 -3.15 -11.18
N GLY A 96 11.69 -2.48 -12.30
CA GLY A 96 10.84 -2.57 -13.50
C GLY A 96 11.05 -3.84 -14.33
N ARG A 97 11.82 -4.81 -13.83
CA ARG A 97 12.01 -6.11 -14.46
C ARG A 97 12.28 -7.18 -13.43
N CYS A 98 11.73 -8.36 -13.64
CA CYS A 98 12.03 -9.56 -12.86
C CYS A 98 12.63 -10.62 -13.79
N ILE A 99 13.69 -11.30 -13.37
CA ILE A 99 14.29 -12.41 -14.10
C ILE A 99 14.14 -13.65 -13.23
N MET A 100 13.57 -14.71 -13.78
CA MET A 100 13.38 -15.99 -13.10
C MET A 100 13.88 -17.11 -14.00
N GLY A 101 14.39 -18.18 -13.38
CA GLY A 101 14.98 -19.30 -14.09
C GLY A 101 16.38 -18.99 -14.63
N GLU A 102 16.99 -20.01 -15.23
CA GLU A 102 18.33 -19.96 -15.78
C GLU A 102 18.42 -20.72 -17.10
N GLY A 103 19.50 -20.50 -17.86
CA GLY A 103 19.70 -21.19 -19.13
C GLY A 103 18.54 -21.00 -20.12
N LYS A 104 17.99 -22.11 -20.62
CA LYS A 104 16.87 -22.12 -21.56
C LYS A 104 15.52 -21.77 -20.93
N ASP A 105 15.40 -21.93 -19.61
CA ASP A 105 14.17 -21.68 -18.85
C ASP A 105 14.14 -20.25 -18.26
N ARG A 106 15.15 -19.43 -18.57
CA ARG A 106 15.20 -18.04 -18.14
C ARG A 106 14.11 -17.23 -18.83
N TYR A 107 13.26 -16.60 -18.02
CA TYR A 107 12.23 -15.67 -18.49
C TYR A 107 12.41 -14.29 -17.84
N VAL A 108 12.13 -13.24 -18.61
CA VAL A 108 12.23 -11.85 -18.19
C VAL A 108 10.83 -11.25 -18.23
N TRP A 109 10.27 -10.95 -17.06
CA TRP A 109 9.06 -10.13 -16.94
C TRP A 109 9.50 -8.67 -16.99
N THR A 110 8.92 -7.92 -17.93
CA THR A 110 9.21 -6.50 -18.17
C THR A 110 7.91 -5.72 -18.06
#